data_AF-A0A351BD61-F1
#
_entry.id   AF-A0A351BD61-F1
#
_cell.length_a   1.000
_cell.length_b   1.000
_cell.length_c   1.000
_cell.angle_alpha   90.00
_cell.angle_beta   90.00
_cell.angle_gamma   90.00
#
_symmetry.space_group_name_H-M   'P 1'
#
loop_
_entity.id
_entity.type
_entity.pdbx_description
1 polymer ?
#
loop_
_entity_poly.entity_id
_entity_poly.type
_entity_poly.pdbx_seq_one_letter_code
_entity_poly.pdbx_strand_id
1 'polypeptide(L)'
;MLLHGLSGLRAAGLGCELSAVHVHHGLSPHADAWADFCWQLCERFDVALAVERVEVPLATGEGLEAAARRQRHAVFARCPADWLALAHHRDDQAETVLFRLLRGAGVRGAAGMPGERRQAAGPRLIRPLLGVPRTTIAAHAAEQALCWVEDESNADRRHRRNHLRHAVLPCIAQQFPAAAQALARAAGHFAEAAQLLDELAVIDRSLVAGGEGRIDLRRFNRLSASRDRKSTRLNSSHLVISYAALFLT
;
A
#
# COMPACT_ATOMS: atom_id res chain seq x y z
N MET A 1 13.26 2.11 12.70
CA MET A 1 12.13 1.84 13.61
C MET A 1 11.57 0.43 13.49
N LEU A 2 10.96 0.05 12.36
CA LEU A 2 10.33 -1.27 12.23
C LEU A 2 11.30 -2.43 12.53
N LEU A 3 12.53 -2.38 11.97
CA LEU A 3 13.57 -3.36 12.26
C LEU A 3 13.85 -3.47 13.76
N HIS A 4 14.14 -2.34 14.42
CA HIS A 4 14.37 -2.28 15.87
C HIS A 4 13.22 -2.91 16.67
N GLY A 5 11.97 -2.54 16.37
CA GLY A 5 10.80 -3.09 17.05
C GLY A 5 10.64 -4.61 16.86
N LEU A 6 10.84 -5.11 15.64
CA LEU A 6 10.78 -6.55 15.36
C LEU A 6 11.93 -7.32 16.01
N SER A 7 13.15 -6.77 16.01
CA SER A 7 14.29 -7.36 16.71
C SER A 7 14.05 -7.42 18.22
N GLY A 8 13.43 -6.39 18.80
CA GLY A 8 13.03 -6.38 20.21
C GLY A 8 11.98 -7.46 20.54
N LEU A 9 10.98 -7.63 19.68
CA LEU A 9 9.97 -8.69 19.85
C LEU A 9 10.60 -10.09 19.71
N ARG A 10 11.52 -10.29 18.77
CA ARG A 10 12.30 -11.53 18.63
C ARG A 10 13.08 -11.82 19.91
N ALA A 11 13.79 -10.83 20.46
CA ALA A 11 14.52 -10.96 21.72
C ALA A 11 13.59 -11.25 22.92
N ALA A 12 12.34 -10.77 22.88
CA ALA A 12 11.32 -11.06 23.89
C ALA A 12 10.64 -12.44 23.73
N GLY A 13 11.11 -13.28 22.81
CA GLY A 13 10.63 -14.65 22.63
C GLY A 13 9.60 -14.85 21.52
N LEU A 14 9.39 -13.86 20.64
CA LEU A 14 8.62 -14.10 19.42
C LEU A 14 9.37 -15.12 18.55
N GLY A 15 8.80 -16.31 18.37
CA GLY A 15 9.37 -17.40 17.58
C GLY A 15 9.31 -17.14 16.07
N CYS A 16 10.04 -16.13 15.59
CA CYS A 16 10.17 -15.80 14.19
C CYS A 16 11.63 -15.67 13.76
N GLU A 17 11.93 -16.16 12.56
CA GLU A 17 13.15 -15.78 11.86
C GLU A 17 12.98 -14.37 11.27
N LEU A 18 13.99 -13.53 11.46
CA LEU A 18 13.96 -12.14 11.00
C LEU A 18 15.09 -11.92 10.00
N SER A 19 14.71 -11.46 8.81
CA SER A 19 15.62 -10.99 7.77
C SER A 19 15.12 -9.65 7.21
N ALA A 20 16.03 -8.91 6.60
CA ALA A 20 15.76 -7.62 5.97
C ALA A 20 16.09 -7.67 4.48
N VAL A 21 15.39 -6.85 3.71
CA VAL A 21 15.70 -6.62 2.30
C VAL A 21 15.80 -5.12 2.02
N HIS A 22 16.91 -4.72 1.39
CA HIS A 22 17.11 -3.37 0.88
C HIS A 22 17.05 -3.41 -0.64
N VAL A 23 16.22 -2.56 -1.26
CA VAL A 23 16.12 -2.46 -2.73
C VAL A 23 16.92 -1.27 -3.21
N HIS A 24 18.06 -1.54 -3.83
CA HIS A 24 18.96 -0.54 -4.37
C HIS A 24 18.56 -0.20 -5.81
N HIS A 25 17.93 0.97 -6.00
CA HIS A 25 17.43 1.42 -7.31
C HIS A 25 18.45 2.22 -8.14
N GLY A 26 19.60 2.59 -7.56
CA GLY A 26 20.68 3.30 -8.27
C GLY A 26 20.32 4.68 -8.81
N LEU A 27 19.28 5.33 -8.25
CA LEU A 27 18.83 6.66 -8.71
C LEU A 27 19.47 7.81 -7.93
N SER A 28 19.89 7.55 -6.68
CA SER A 28 20.57 8.55 -5.85
C SER A 28 22.08 8.36 -5.94
N PRO A 29 22.88 9.44 -5.96
CA PRO A 29 24.33 9.36 -5.80
C PRO A 29 24.76 8.77 -4.44
N HIS A 30 23.85 8.73 -3.46
CA HIS A 30 24.09 8.17 -2.12
C HIS A 30 23.61 6.73 -1.97
N ALA A 31 23.07 6.10 -3.03
CA ALA A 31 22.43 4.79 -2.95
C ALA A 31 23.37 3.68 -2.41
N ASP A 32 24.66 3.72 -2.77
CA ASP A 32 25.65 2.79 -2.24
C ASP A 32 25.87 2.96 -0.73
N ALA A 33 26.06 4.21 -0.28
CA ALA A 33 26.22 4.52 1.14
C ALA A 33 24.99 4.13 1.97
N TRP A 34 23.79 4.17 1.38
CA TRP A 34 22.57 3.71 2.04
C TRP A 34 22.51 2.20 2.19
N ALA A 35 23.01 1.46 1.21
CA ALA A 35 23.13 0.00 1.31
C ALA A 35 24.13 -0.38 2.41
N ASP A 36 25.27 0.31 2.48
CA ASP A 36 26.27 0.11 3.53
C ASP A 36 25.70 0.41 4.93
N PHE A 37 24.96 1.51 5.07
CA PHE A 37 24.25 1.84 6.30
C PHE A 37 23.25 0.74 6.70
N CYS A 38 22.45 0.24 5.74
CA CYS A 38 21.52 -0.86 6.01
C CYS A 38 22.26 -2.12 6.47
N TRP A 39 23.40 -2.44 5.86
CA TRP A 39 24.21 -3.60 6.24
C TRP A 39 24.70 -3.47 7.69
N GLN A 40 25.35 -2.35 8.02
CA GLN A 40 25.84 -2.08 9.39
C GLN A 40 24.70 -2.10 10.43
N LEU A 41 23.52 -1.59 10.06
CA LEU A 41 22.35 -1.61 10.95
C LEU A 41 21.85 -3.03 11.20
N CYS A 42 21.80 -3.88 10.16
CA CYS A 42 21.33 -5.26 10.28
C CYS A 42 22.30 -6.14 11.06
N GLU A 43 23.62 -5.96 10.85
CA GLU A 43 24.68 -6.61 11.65
C GLU A 43 24.51 -6.33 13.15
N ARG A 44 24.28 -5.07 13.52
CA ARG A 44 24.05 -4.67 14.92
C ARG A 44 22.86 -5.35 15.58
N PHE A 45 21.84 -5.74 14.80
CA PHE A 45 20.64 -6.40 15.30
C PHE A 45 20.68 -7.91 15.10
N ASP A 46 21.78 -8.48 14.60
CA ASP A 46 21.88 -9.89 14.23
C ASP A 46 20.73 -10.32 13.30
N VAL A 47 20.58 -9.58 12.19
CA VAL A 47 19.55 -9.79 11.17
C VAL A 47 20.21 -9.93 9.82
N ALA A 48 19.91 -11.00 9.08
CA ALA A 48 20.43 -11.17 7.72
C ALA A 48 19.86 -10.10 6.78
N LEU A 49 20.71 -9.50 5.95
CA LEU A 49 20.29 -8.50 4.94
C LEU A 49 20.52 -9.02 3.52
N ALA A 50 19.46 -9.02 2.71
CA ALA A 50 19.55 -9.13 1.27
C ALA A 50 19.57 -7.73 0.62
N VAL A 51 20.59 -7.41 -0.17
CA VAL A 51 20.65 -6.18 -0.97
C VAL A 51 20.31 -6.51 -2.41
N GLU A 52 19.15 -6.05 -2.86
CA GLU A 52 18.59 -6.37 -4.17
C GLU A 52 18.71 -5.18 -5.10
N ARG A 53 19.60 -5.28 -6.08
CA ARG A 53 19.80 -4.24 -7.09
C ARG A 53 18.77 -4.36 -8.20
N VAL A 54 18.11 -3.25 -8.51
CA VAL A 54 17.08 -3.20 -9.55
C VAL A 54 17.34 -2.04 -10.50
N GLU A 55 17.06 -2.27 -11.78
CA GLU A 55 17.08 -1.22 -12.79
C GLU A 55 15.70 -0.57 -12.90
N VAL A 56 15.65 0.75 -12.74
CA VAL A 56 14.42 1.52 -12.89
C VAL A 56 14.35 2.07 -14.31
N PRO A 57 13.44 1.59 -15.17
CA PRO A 57 13.36 2.04 -16.55
C PRO A 57 12.89 3.50 -16.63
N LEU A 58 13.74 4.38 -17.16
CA LEU A 58 13.50 5.82 -17.29
C LEU A 58 12.43 6.17 -18.35
N ALA A 59 12.23 5.29 -19.35
CA ALA A 59 11.38 5.54 -20.52
C ALA A 59 9.96 4.99 -20.38
N THR A 60 9.41 4.97 -19.17
CA THR A 60 8.03 4.49 -18.94
C THR A 60 7.07 5.67 -18.79
N GLY A 61 5.94 5.67 -19.50
CA GLY A 61 4.93 6.73 -19.42
C GLY A 61 4.25 6.90 -18.05
N GLU A 62 4.61 6.08 -17.07
CA GLU A 62 4.10 6.09 -15.68
C GLU A 62 4.91 6.97 -14.71
N GLY A 63 6.10 7.42 -15.14
CA GLY A 63 7.01 8.24 -14.34
C GLY A 63 7.91 7.45 -13.37
N LEU A 64 9.01 8.08 -12.97
CA LEU A 64 10.11 7.45 -12.21
C LEU A 64 9.67 6.80 -10.88
N GLU A 65 8.84 7.49 -10.09
CA GLU A 65 8.37 7.00 -8.78
C GLU A 65 7.54 5.72 -8.94
N ALA A 66 6.67 5.66 -9.96
CA ALA A 66 5.83 4.50 -10.22
C ALA A 66 6.66 3.31 -10.71
N ALA A 67 7.63 3.55 -11.59
CA ALA A 67 8.56 2.54 -12.07
C ALA A 67 9.42 1.96 -10.93
N ALA A 68 10.03 2.81 -10.10
CA ALA A 68 10.81 2.38 -8.94
C ALA A 68 9.95 1.60 -7.93
N ARG A 69 8.72 2.06 -7.70
CA ARG A 69 7.75 1.37 -6.86
C ARG A 69 7.41 -0.01 -7.40
N ARG A 70 7.21 -0.18 -8.71
CA ARG A 70 6.96 -1.49 -9.32
C ARG A 70 8.13 -2.44 -9.05
N GLN A 71 9.36 -2.00 -9.33
CA GLN A 71 10.53 -2.86 -9.15
C GLN A 71 10.70 -3.31 -7.70
N ARG A 72 10.51 -2.38 -6.75
CA ARG A 72 10.52 -2.72 -5.32
C ARG A 72 9.45 -3.76 -4.96
N HIS A 73 8.23 -3.62 -5.49
CA HIS A 73 7.17 -4.60 -5.27
C HIS A 73 7.45 -5.95 -5.93
N ALA A 74 8.18 -6.00 -7.05
CA ALA A 74 8.60 -7.24 -7.68
C ALA A 74 9.62 -7.99 -6.81
N VAL A 75 10.59 -7.29 -6.20
CA VAL A 75 11.49 -7.87 -5.20
C VAL A 75 10.72 -8.43 -4.01
N PHE A 76 9.78 -7.64 -3.47
CA PHE A 76 8.95 -8.06 -2.33
C PHE A 76 8.12 -9.33 -2.61
N ALA A 77 7.67 -9.53 -3.85
CA ALA A 77 6.88 -10.69 -4.22
C ALA A 77 7.69 -11.99 -4.32
N ARG A 78 9.03 -11.90 -4.39
CA ARG A 78 9.93 -13.07 -4.49
C ARG A 78 10.72 -13.34 -3.21
N CYS A 79 10.53 -12.54 -2.16
CA CYS A 79 11.18 -12.77 -0.87
C CYS A 79 10.75 -14.14 -0.30
N PRO A 80 11.69 -15.01 0.10
CA PRO A 80 11.39 -16.32 0.65
C PRO A 80 10.99 -16.20 2.13
N ALA A 81 9.79 -15.69 2.40
CA ALA A 81 9.25 -15.51 3.74
C ALA A 81 7.73 -15.74 3.77
N ASP A 82 7.19 -16.01 4.96
CA ASP A 82 5.74 -16.07 5.17
C ASP A 82 5.11 -14.68 5.24
N TRP A 83 5.85 -13.71 5.80
CA TRP A 83 5.39 -12.35 6.10
C TRP A 83 6.40 -11.31 5.65
N LEU A 84 5.91 -10.22 5.07
CA LEU A 84 6.69 -9.04 4.71
C LEU A 84 6.13 -7.81 5.43
N ALA A 85 6.89 -7.29 6.40
CA ALA A 85 6.50 -6.10 7.14
C ALA A 85 7.02 -4.82 6.46
N LEU A 86 6.13 -3.84 6.26
CA LEU A 86 6.48 -2.52 5.74
C LEU A 86 6.24 -1.44 6.79
N ALA A 87 7.16 -0.48 6.87
CA ALA A 87 7.18 0.58 7.90
C ALA A 87 6.20 1.73 7.63
N HIS A 88 5.09 1.48 6.93
CA HIS A 88 4.08 2.50 6.70
C HIS A 88 3.41 2.88 8.01
N HIS A 89 3.19 4.17 8.21
CA HIS A 89 2.60 4.74 9.41
C HIS A 89 1.32 5.54 9.14
N ARG A 90 0.70 6.08 10.18
CA ARG A 90 -0.59 6.79 10.10
C ARG A 90 -0.57 7.96 9.12
N ASP A 91 0.51 8.72 9.11
CA ASP A 91 0.65 9.87 8.22
C ASP A 91 0.77 9.44 6.74
N ASP A 92 1.39 8.29 6.44
CA ASP A 92 1.39 7.73 5.07
C ASP A 92 -0.02 7.31 4.64
N GLN A 93 -0.82 6.80 5.59
CA GLN A 93 -2.21 6.46 5.35
C GLN A 93 -3.02 7.71 5.02
N ALA A 94 -2.87 8.77 5.82
CA ALA A 94 -3.53 10.05 5.60
C ALA A 94 -3.16 10.65 4.23
N GLU A 95 -1.87 10.66 3.89
CA GLU A 95 -1.38 11.09 2.58
C GLU A 95 -2.00 10.26 1.45
N THR A 96 -2.00 8.93 1.58
CA THR A 96 -2.55 8.03 0.57
C THR A 96 -4.04 8.27 0.35
N VAL A 97 -4.82 8.39 1.42
CA VAL A 97 -6.27 8.60 1.37
C VAL A 97 -6.57 9.94 0.73
N LEU A 98 -5.95 11.03 1.22
CA LEU A 98 -6.18 12.37 0.69
C LEU A 98 -5.77 12.46 -0.79
N PHE A 99 -4.61 11.90 -1.15
CA PHE A 99 -4.16 11.86 -2.54
C PHE A 99 -5.16 11.15 -3.47
N ARG A 100 -5.74 10.03 -3.01
CA ARG A 100 -6.72 9.28 -3.80
C ARG A 100 -8.06 10.01 -3.89
N LEU A 101 -8.52 10.62 -2.80
CA LEU A 101 -9.75 11.44 -2.79
C LEU A 101 -9.65 12.62 -3.76
N LEU A 102 -8.53 13.35 -3.75
CA LEU A 102 -8.26 14.46 -4.68
C LEU A 102 -8.21 14.02 -6.16
N ARG A 103 -8.03 12.72 -6.43
CA ARG A 103 -8.08 12.13 -7.78
C ARG A 103 -9.44 11.50 -8.12
N GLY A 104 -10.47 11.73 -7.32
CA GLY A 104 -11.81 11.21 -7.56
C GLY A 104 -11.98 9.72 -7.26
N ALA A 105 -11.20 9.16 -6.32
CA ALA A 105 -11.35 7.77 -5.92
C ALA A 105 -12.73 7.50 -5.29
N GLY A 106 -13.38 6.43 -5.73
CA GLY A 106 -14.55 5.88 -5.03
C GLY A 106 -14.16 5.08 -3.77
N VAL A 107 -15.15 4.50 -3.09
CA VAL A 107 -15.03 3.80 -1.79
C VAL A 107 -13.80 2.87 -1.70
N ARG A 108 -13.67 1.91 -2.62
CA ARG A 108 -12.53 0.97 -2.63
C ARG A 108 -11.17 1.66 -2.80
N GLY A 109 -11.11 2.75 -3.58
CA GLY A 109 -9.88 3.52 -3.73
C GLY A 109 -9.56 4.32 -2.47
N ALA A 110 -10.57 4.93 -1.85
CA ALA A 110 -10.43 5.73 -0.64
C ALA A 110 -10.11 4.91 0.63
N ALA A 111 -10.26 3.57 0.58
CA ALA A 111 -9.90 2.63 1.66
C ALA A 111 -8.39 2.61 2.05
N GLY A 112 -7.57 3.46 1.46
CA GLY A 112 -6.16 3.62 1.83
C GLY A 112 -5.33 2.35 1.61
N MET A 113 -4.34 2.14 2.47
CA MET A 113 -3.56 0.92 2.56
C MET A 113 -4.18 -0.02 3.61
N PRO A 114 -4.39 -1.31 3.32
CA PRO A 114 -4.84 -2.25 4.34
C PRO A 114 -3.72 -2.57 5.33
N GLY A 115 -4.06 -2.87 6.59
CA GLY A 115 -3.09 -3.31 7.60
C GLY A 115 -2.40 -4.62 7.23
N GLU A 116 -3.14 -5.52 6.58
CA GLU A 116 -2.68 -6.80 6.08
C GLU A 116 -3.19 -7.03 4.66
N ARG A 117 -2.36 -7.63 3.79
CA ARG A 117 -2.74 -7.92 2.41
C ARG A 117 -2.04 -9.18 1.90
N ARG A 118 -2.82 -10.14 1.40
CA ARG A 118 -2.31 -11.26 0.61
C ARG A 118 -1.78 -10.77 -0.74
N GLN A 119 -0.59 -11.22 -1.11
CA GLN A 119 -0.04 -10.98 -2.43
C GLN A 119 -0.51 -12.06 -3.40
N ALA A 120 -0.46 -11.77 -4.72
CA ALA A 120 -0.76 -12.78 -5.73
C ALA A 120 0.29 -13.91 -5.73
N ALA A 121 1.54 -13.55 -5.43
CA ALA A 121 2.65 -14.45 -5.18
C ALA A 121 3.53 -13.86 -4.07
N GLY A 122 4.17 -14.74 -3.28
CA GLY A 122 5.09 -14.37 -2.21
C GLY A 122 4.43 -14.18 -0.83
N PRO A 123 5.15 -13.52 0.09
CA PRO A 123 4.74 -13.37 1.49
C PRO A 123 3.43 -12.58 1.65
N ARG A 124 2.81 -12.73 2.81
CA ARG A 124 1.74 -11.84 3.24
C ARG A 124 2.31 -10.49 3.70
N LEU A 125 1.79 -9.41 3.15
CA LEU A 125 2.26 -8.07 3.49
C LEU A 125 1.52 -7.54 4.72
N ILE A 126 2.26 -7.11 5.75
CA ILE A 126 1.72 -6.45 6.96
C ILE A 126 2.31 -5.05 7.16
N ARG A 127 1.56 -4.18 7.85
CA ARG A 127 1.99 -2.82 8.21
C ARG A 127 1.76 -2.58 9.71
N PRO A 128 2.64 -3.10 10.58
CA PRO A 128 2.44 -3.04 12.03
C PRO A 128 2.30 -1.61 12.57
N LEU A 129 2.93 -0.63 11.91
CA LEU A 129 2.96 0.76 12.34
C LEU A 129 1.83 1.62 11.75
N LEU A 130 0.90 1.05 10.96
CA LEU A 130 -0.06 1.83 10.18
C LEU A 130 -1.00 2.72 11.02
N GLY A 131 -1.24 2.34 12.28
CA GLY A 131 -2.01 3.14 13.24
C GLY A 131 -1.17 4.15 14.04
N VAL A 132 0.16 4.05 13.98
CA VAL A 132 1.10 4.82 14.79
C VAL A 132 1.45 6.13 14.07
N PRO A 133 1.43 7.30 14.74
CA PRO A 133 1.87 8.55 14.11
C PRO A 133 3.38 8.61 13.89
N ARG A 134 3.77 9.38 12.88
CA ARG A 134 5.18 9.71 12.61
C ARG A 134 5.85 10.35 13.83
N THR A 135 5.14 11.19 14.59
CA THR A 135 5.69 11.85 15.78
C THR A 135 6.07 10.87 16.88
N THR A 136 5.24 9.84 17.14
CA THR A 136 5.58 8.76 18.09
C THR A 136 6.77 7.94 17.59
N ILE A 137 6.83 7.65 16.29
CA ILE A 137 7.97 6.95 15.69
C ILE A 137 9.26 7.76 15.86
N ALA A 138 9.22 9.07 15.62
CA ALA A 138 10.37 9.96 15.75
C ALA A 138 10.81 10.12 17.21
N ALA A 139 9.87 10.31 18.14
CA ALA A 139 10.16 10.39 19.58
C ALA A 139 10.85 9.12 20.07
N HIS A 140 10.32 7.95 19.73
CA HIS A 140 10.93 6.68 20.11
C HIS A 140 12.30 6.45 19.46
N ALA A 141 12.48 6.86 18.20
CA ALA A 141 13.79 6.79 17.55
C ALA A 141 14.83 7.67 18.25
N ALA A 142 14.44 8.85 18.73
CA ALA A 142 15.31 9.74 19.49
C ALA A 142 15.63 9.18 20.89
N GLU A 143 14.63 8.68 21.62
CA GLU A 143 14.79 8.03 22.92
C GLU A 143 15.77 6.84 22.88
N GLN A 144 15.71 6.07 21.79
CA GLN A 144 16.58 4.91 21.57
C GLN A 144 17.89 5.25 20.82
N ALA A 145 18.16 6.55 20.60
CA ALA A 145 19.32 7.06 19.87
C ALA A 145 19.56 6.33 18.53
N LEU A 146 18.49 6.02 17.80
CA LEU A 146 18.57 5.34 16.52
C LEU A 146 19.05 6.30 15.45
N CYS A 147 19.98 5.85 14.63
CA CYS A 147 20.35 6.54 13.39
C CYS A 147 19.46 6.04 12.24
N TRP A 148 19.20 6.90 11.27
CA TRP A 148 18.54 6.54 10.01
C TRP A 148 19.07 7.40 8.87
N VAL A 149 18.86 6.93 7.65
CA VAL A 149 19.11 7.67 6.41
C VAL A 149 17.86 8.46 6.04
N GLU A 150 18.04 9.72 5.66
CA GLU A 150 17.01 10.53 5.02
C GLU A 150 17.29 10.60 3.51
N ASP A 151 16.39 10.05 2.71
CA ASP A 151 16.48 10.07 1.26
C ASP A 151 16.06 11.47 0.74
N GLU A 152 16.98 12.15 0.04
CA GLU A 152 16.82 13.52 -0.44
C GLU A 152 15.66 13.67 -1.42
N SER A 153 15.30 12.61 -2.15
CA SER A 153 14.19 12.65 -3.09
C SER A 153 12.85 12.87 -2.37
N ASN A 154 12.76 12.53 -1.08
CA ASN A 154 11.57 12.82 -0.27
C ASN A 154 11.38 14.32 -0.02
N ALA A 155 12.40 15.16 -0.19
CA ALA A 155 12.30 16.60 -0.06
C ALA A 155 11.85 17.28 -1.38
N ASP A 156 11.90 16.59 -2.51
CA ASP A 156 11.56 17.18 -3.82
C ASP A 156 10.06 17.39 -3.98
N ARG A 157 9.61 18.63 -3.80
CA ARG A 157 8.21 19.05 -3.89
C ARG A 157 7.64 19.08 -5.31
N ARG A 158 8.43 18.82 -6.36
CA ARG A 158 7.92 18.65 -7.74
C ARG A 158 7.04 17.41 -7.85
N HIS A 159 7.29 16.40 -7.02
CA HIS A 159 6.44 15.23 -6.92
C HIS A 159 5.17 15.54 -6.12
N ARG A 160 4.01 15.26 -6.70
CA ARG A 160 2.69 15.58 -6.11
C ARG A 160 2.50 15.02 -4.69
N ARG A 161 3.08 13.86 -4.39
CA ARG A 161 3.04 13.25 -3.05
C ARG A 161 3.87 14.02 -2.04
N ASN A 162 5.11 14.35 -2.38
CA ASN A 162 5.96 15.19 -1.55
C ASN A 162 5.35 16.57 -1.33
N HIS A 163 4.71 17.16 -2.35
CA HIS A 163 3.95 18.40 -2.18
C HIS A 163 2.80 18.24 -1.16
N LEU A 164 2.02 17.17 -1.25
CA LEU A 164 0.94 16.89 -0.31
C LEU A 164 1.46 16.76 1.13
N ARG A 165 2.57 16.04 1.31
CA ARG A 165 3.22 15.81 2.61
C ARG A 165 3.80 17.07 3.25
N HIS A 166 4.47 17.91 2.45
CA HIS A 166 5.25 19.05 2.97
C HIS A 166 4.50 20.39 2.93
N ALA A 167 3.44 20.50 2.14
CA ALA A 167 2.72 21.77 1.96
C ALA A 167 1.26 21.67 2.43
N VAL A 168 0.54 20.65 1.94
CA VAL A 168 -0.92 20.59 2.10
C VAL A 168 -1.31 20.02 3.46
N LEU A 169 -0.79 18.85 3.82
CA LEU A 169 -1.11 18.21 5.11
C LEU A 169 -0.71 19.08 6.31
N PRO A 170 0.47 19.74 6.34
CA PRO A 170 0.81 20.65 7.43
C PRO A 170 -0.16 21.83 7.55
N CYS A 171 -0.57 22.42 6.41
CA CYS A 171 -1.57 23.50 6.39
C CYS A 171 -2.92 23.03 6.94
N ILE A 172 -3.39 21.84 6.54
CA ILE A 172 -4.61 21.24 7.10
C ILE A 172 -4.45 21.01 8.61
N ALA A 173 -3.30 20.49 9.05
CA ALA A 173 -3.05 20.17 10.46
C ALA A 173 -3.04 21.41 11.38
N GLN A 174 -2.69 22.58 10.86
CA GLN A 174 -2.77 23.85 11.62
C GLN A 174 -4.19 24.18 12.07
N GLN A 175 -5.18 23.90 11.22
CA GLN A 175 -6.60 24.15 11.51
C GLN A 175 -7.29 22.91 12.10
N PHE A 176 -6.82 21.71 11.73
CA PHE A 176 -7.38 20.43 12.12
C PHE A 176 -6.26 19.50 12.65
N PRO A 177 -5.81 19.65 13.90
CA PRO A 177 -4.67 18.89 14.44
C PRO A 177 -4.83 17.36 14.37
N ALA A 178 -6.07 16.87 14.38
CA ALA A 178 -6.40 15.44 14.27
C ALA A 178 -6.57 14.95 12.83
N ALA A 179 -6.29 15.76 11.80
CA ALA A 179 -6.59 15.43 10.40
C ALA A 179 -5.98 14.10 9.93
N ALA A 180 -4.72 13.82 10.29
CA ALA A 180 -4.08 12.55 9.92
C ALA A 180 -4.81 11.34 10.53
N GLN A 181 -5.23 11.45 11.79
CA GLN A 181 -6.00 10.41 12.46
C GLN A 181 -7.40 10.27 11.88
N ALA A 182 -8.07 11.38 11.56
CA ALA A 182 -9.39 11.38 10.95
C ALA A 182 -9.37 10.74 9.55
N LEU A 183 -8.38 11.08 8.71
CA LEU A 183 -8.20 10.48 7.38
C LEU A 183 -7.88 8.98 7.48
N ALA A 184 -7.02 8.57 8.41
CA ALA A 184 -6.73 7.16 8.64
C ALA A 184 -7.97 6.37 9.10
N ARG A 185 -8.81 6.96 9.97
CA ARG A 185 -10.08 6.37 10.40
C ARG A 185 -11.08 6.27 9.26
N ALA A 186 -11.19 7.32 8.45
CA ALA A 186 -12.03 7.31 7.25
C ALA A 186 -11.63 6.20 6.28
N ALA A 187 -10.32 5.92 6.14
CA ALA A 187 -9.84 4.77 5.37
C ALA A 187 -10.44 3.43 5.85
N GLY A 188 -10.55 3.25 7.17
CA GLY A 188 -11.20 2.08 7.77
C GLY A 188 -12.68 1.98 7.39
N HIS A 189 -13.43 3.07 7.52
CA HIS A 189 -14.85 3.10 7.11
C HIS A 189 -15.01 2.80 5.60
N PHE A 190 -14.12 3.34 4.76
CA PHE A 190 -14.13 3.03 3.33
C PHE A 190 -13.77 1.57 3.04
N ALA A 191 -12.88 0.95 3.82
CA ALA A 191 -12.54 -0.45 3.69
C ALA A 191 -13.72 -1.35 4.06
N GLU A 192 -14.38 -1.09 5.19
CA GLU A 192 -15.59 -1.79 5.63
C GLU A 192 -16.71 -1.67 4.60
N ALA A 193 -16.97 -0.44 4.12
CA ALA A 193 -17.96 -0.22 3.07
C ALA A 193 -17.58 -0.93 1.76
N ALA A 194 -16.29 -0.97 1.39
CA ALA A 194 -15.84 -1.71 0.22
C ALA A 194 -16.12 -3.22 0.34
N GLN A 195 -15.88 -3.79 1.52
CA GLN A 195 -16.14 -5.20 1.83
C GLN A 195 -17.64 -5.51 1.75
N LEU A 196 -18.49 -4.73 2.43
CA LEU A 196 -19.94 -4.91 2.37
C LEU A 196 -20.47 -4.84 0.94
N LEU A 197 -19.96 -3.88 0.16
CA LEU A 197 -20.33 -3.79 -1.25
C LEU A 197 -19.81 -5.00 -2.06
N ASP A 198 -18.72 -5.65 -1.66
CA ASP A 198 -18.20 -6.86 -2.34
C ASP A 198 -19.06 -8.08 -2.03
N GLU A 199 -19.47 -8.23 -0.77
CA GLU A 199 -20.46 -9.22 -0.32
C GLU A 199 -21.79 -9.05 -1.07
N LEU A 200 -22.30 -7.81 -1.16
CA LEU A 200 -23.51 -7.50 -1.93
C LEU A 200 -23.36 -7.90 -3.41
N ALA A 201 -22.19 -7.66 -3.99
CA ALA A 201 -21.98 -7.97 -5.40
C ALA A 201 -21.89 -9.50 -5.66
N VAL A 202 -21.45 -10.30 -4.67
CA VAL A 202 -21.54 -11.77 -4.71
C VAL A 202 -23.01 -12.22 -4.65
N ILE A 203 -23.81 -11.61 -3.77
CA ILE A 203 -25.26 -11.87 -3.68
C ILE A 203 -25.93 -11.54 -5.02
N ASP A 204 -25.67 -10.36 -5.57
CA ASP A 204 -26.25 -9.91 -6.84
C ASP A 204 -25.89 -10.85 -7.99
N ARG A 205 -24.63 -11.30 -8.05
CA ARG A 205 -24.18 -12.28 -9.03
C ARG A 205 -24.99 -13.58 -8.95
N SER A 206 -25.29 -14.08 -7.75
CA SER A 206 -26.09 -15.29 -7.58
C SER A 206 -27.54 -15.12 -8.05
N LEU A 207 -28.11 -13.93 -7.87
CA LEU A 207 -29.49 -13.62 -8.28
C LEU A 207 -29.65 -13.51 -9.80
N VAL A 208 -28.63 -12.98 -10.47
CA VAL A 208 -28.65 -12.74 -11.92
C VAL A 208 -27.95 -13.84 -12.71
N ALA A 209 -27.44 -14.89 -12.07
CA ALA A 209 -26.82 -16.02 -12.76
C ALA A 209 -27.83 -16.74 -13.66
N GLY A 210 -27.47 -16.89 -14.94
CA GLY A 210 -28.12 -17.75 -15.91
C GLY A 210 -27.35 -19.07 -16.10
N GLY A 211 -27.76 -19.86 -17.09
CA GLY A 211 -27.04 -21.08 -17.46
C GLY A 211 -25.60 -20.81 -17.92
N GLU A 212 -24.71 -21.78 -17.68
CA GLU A 212 -23.30 -21.77 -18.16
C GLU A 212 -22.50 -20.52 -17.75
N GLY A 213 -22.77 -19.95 -16.58
CA GLY A 213 -22.04 -18.77 -16.07
C GLY A 213 -22.39 -17.45 -16.75
N ARG A 214 -23.45 -17.42 -17.56
CA ARG A 214 -23.99 -16.20 -18.19
C ARG A 214 -24.78 -15.36 -17.19
N ILE A 215 -25.01 -14.09 -17.51
CA ILE A 215 -25.88 -13.19 -16.74
C ILE A 215 -27.26 -13.14 -17.40
N ASP A 216 -28.33 -13.40 -16.65
CA ASP A 216 -29.72 -13.16 -17.08
C ASP A 216 -30.00 -11.65 -17.08
N LEU A 217 -30.02 -11.06 -18.28
CA LEU A 217 -30.21 -9.62 -18.47
C LEU A 217 -31.56 -9.11 -17.95
N ARG A 218 -32.61 -9.94 -17.94
CA ARG A 218 -33.92 -9.53 -17.40
C ARG A 218 -33.87 -9.38 -15.89
N ARG A 219 -33.14 -10.28 -15.21
CA ARG A 219 -32.91 -10.19 -13.75
C ARG A 219 -31.93 -9.07 -13.42
N PHE A 220 -30.89 -8.91 -14.23
CA PHE A 220 -29.93 -7.83 -14.09
C PHE A 220 -30.59 -6.45 -14.19
N ASN A 221 -31.42 -6.21 -15.22
CA ASN A 221 -32.12 -4.93 -15.40
C ASN A 221 -33.17 -4.60 -14.32
N ARG A 222 -33.46 -5.53 -13.39
CA ARG A 222 -34.29 -5.27 -12.20
C ARG A 222 -33.49 -4.76 -11.01
N LEU A 223 -32.17 -4.90 -11.04
CA LEU A 223 -31.30 -4.28 -10.04
C LEU A 223 -31.31 -2.76 -10.25
N SER A 224 -30.99 -2.01 -9.19
CA SER A 224 -30.85 -0.57 -9.31
C SER A 224 -29.57 -0.20 -10.06
N ALA A 225 -29.57 0.95 -10.73
CA ALA A 225 -28.41 1.42 -11.49
C ALA A 225 -27.09 1.47 -10.68
N SER A 226 -27.16 1.67 -9.36
CA SER A 226 -26.00 1.64 -8.45
C SER A 226 -25.43 0.23 -8.23
N ARG A 227 -26.27 -0.82 -8.31
CA ARG A 227 -25.88 -2.24 -8.18
C ARG A 227 -25.33 -2.80 -9.50
N ASP A 228 -25.89 -2.39 -10.63
CA ASP A 228 -25.46 -2.79 -11.98
C ASP A 228 -23.98 -2.51 -12.25
N ARG A 229 -23.53 -1.30 -11.87
CA ARG A 229 -22.13 -0.86 -12.07
C ARG A 229 -21.12 -1.64 -11.25
N LYS A 230 -21.55 -2.46 -10.27
CA LYS A 230 -20.65 -3.25 -9.43
C LYS A 230 -20.63 -4.72 -9.81
N SER A 231 -21.79 -5.30 -10.14
CA SER A 231 -21.88 -6.68 -10.65
C SER A 231 -21.07 -6.88 -11.94
N THR A 232 -21.06 -5.88 -12.83
CA THR A 232 -20.22 -5.86 -14.05
C THR A 232 -18.71 -5.82 -13.79
N ARG A 233 -18.25 -5.21 -12.68
CA ARG A 233 -16.82 -5.12 -12.31
C ARG A 233 -16.27 -6.40 -11.68
N LEU A 234 -17.10 -7.22 -11.04
CA LEU A 234 -16.68 -8.56 -10.57
C LEU A 234 -16.45 -9.52 -11.73
N ASN A 235 -17.22 -9.37 -12.81
CA ASN A 235 -17.03 -10.19 -14.02
C ASN A 235 -15.71 -9.91 -14.74
N SER A 236 -15.10 -8.73 -14.51
CA SER A 236 -13.82 -8.33 -15.12
C SER A 236 -12.59 -8.70 -14.27
N SER A 237 -12.79 -9.11 -13.01
CA SER A 237 -11.69 -9.35 -12.06
C SER A 237 -11.40 -10.82 -11.77
N HIS A 238 -12.28 -11.73 -12.21
CA HIS A 238 -11.95 -13.15 -12.39
C HIS A 238 -11.59 -13.34 -13.86
N LEU A 239 -10.36 -13.77 -14.14
CA LEU A 239 -9.89 -14.02 -15.50
C LEU A 239 -10.87 -14.90 -16.28
N VAL A 240 -11.02 -14.55 -17.56
CA VAL A 240 -11.89 -15.09 -18.61
C VAL A 240 -13.30 -14.47 -18.63
N ILE A 241 -13.43 -13.34 -19.35
CA ILE A 241 -14.40 -13.16 -20.44
C ILE A 241 -14.01 -11.89 -21.22
N SER A 242 -13.84 -12.08 -22.53
CA SER A 242 -13.58 -11.08 -23.56
C SER A 242 -14.50 -9.86 -23.47
N TYR A 243 -14.00 -8.73 -23.96
CA TYR A 243 -14.78 -7.59 -24.45
C TYR A 243 -16.10 -8.06 -25.08
N ALA A 244 -17.21 -7.96 -24.34
CA ALA A 244 -18.52 -7.99 -24.94
C ALA A 244 -18.81 -6.58 -25.45
N ALA A 245 -18.42 -6.33 -26.70
CA ALA A 245 -19.02 -5.27 -27.50
C ALA A 245 -20.53 -5.57 -27.58
N LEU A 246 -21.35 -4.66 -27.07
CA LEU A 246 -22.80 -4.72 -27.20
C LEU A 246 -23.14 -4.30 -28.64
N PHE A 247 -23.59 -5.25 -29.46
CA PHE A 247 -24.34 -4.92 -30.67
C PHE A 247 -25.81 -4.74 -30.29
N LEU A 248 -26.37 -3.58 -30.64
CA LEU A 248 -27.80 -3.31 -30.61
C LEU A 248 -28.39 -3.71 -31.96
N THR A 249 -29.40 -4.56 -31.95
CA THR A 249 -30.43 -4.67 -33.01
C THR A 249 -31.78 -4.59 -32.35
#